data_AF-A0A4Y2W3P2-F1
#
_entry.id   AF-A0A4Y2W3P2-F1
#
_cell.length_a   1.000
_cell.length_b   1.000
_cell.length_c   1.000
_cell.angle_alpha   90.00
_cell.angle_beta   90.00
_cell.angle_gamma   90.00
#
_symmetry.space_group_name_H-M   'P 1'
#
loop_
_entity.id
_entity.type
_entity.pdbx_description
1 polymer ?
#
loop_
_entity_poly.entity_id
_entity_poly.type
_entity_poly.pdbx_seq_one_letter_code
_entity_poly.pdbx_strand_id
1 'polypeptide(L)'
;DTVFVQGAAATPRVLVPALAEHGKKSGLKNVTVCHIHTEGAAEYNHPDCAGIFRSNSFFTGANCREAINSGRGDFVPIFLSEIPLLFHRKIVPVDVALVQVTPADAHGYCSLGTSVDCTRAALQHAKYVIDPKEAGTAKVFTAPKTILCDTTYSHDP
;
A
#
# COMPACT_ATOMS: atom_id res chain seq x y z
N ASP A 1 10.12 -2.91 -9.51
CA ASP A 1 8.95 -2.08 -9.16
C ASP A 1 8.89 -1.82 -7.68
N THR A 2 8.34 -0.66 -7.32
CA THR A 2 7.99 -0.32 -5.94
C THR A 2 6.47 -0.39 -5.79
N VAL A 3 6.03 -1.24 -4.87
CA VAL A 3 4.62 -1.46 -4.51
C VAL A 3 4.35 -0.78 -3.18
N PHE A 4 3.46 0.20 -3.17
CA PHE A 4 2.93 0.78 -1.93
C PHE A 4 1.77 -0.07 -1.41
N VAL A 5 1.73 -0.32 -0.10
CA VAL A 5 0.60 -0.99 0.55
C VAL A 5 -0.03 -0.04 1.57
N GLN A 6 -1.33 0.22 1.43
CA GLN A 6 -2.08 1.01 2.40
C GLN A 6 -1.97 0.41 3.80
N GLY A 7 -1.81 1.28 4.79
CA GLY A 7 -1.50 0.87 6.15
C GLY A 7 -2.71 0.74 7.08
N ALA A 8 -2.37 0.48 8.34
CA ALA A 8 -3.26 0.41 9.49
C ALA A 8 -4.50 -0.45 9.22
N ALA A 9 -5.66 0.00 9.71
CA ALA A 9 -6.93 -0.72 9.59
C ALA A 9 -7.43 -0.86 8.14
N ALA A 10 -6.87 -0.11 7.18
CA ALA A 10 -7.20 -0.21 5.76
C ALA A 10 -6.20 -1.06 4.97
N THR A 11 -5.37 -1.86 5.63
CA THR A 11 -4.47 -2.80 4.95
C THR A 11 -5.28 -3.74 4.07
N PRO A 12 -5.01 -3.84 2.75
CA PRO A 12 -5.83 -4.63 1.83
C PRO A 12 -5.53 -6.13 1.99
N ARG A 13 -6.15 -6.77 2.99
CA ARG A 13 -5.85 -8.14 3.43
C ARG A 13 -6.06 -9.23 2.36
N VAL A 14 -6.81 -8.93 1.30
CA VAL A 14 -6.97 -9.83 0.14
C VAL A 14 -5.83 -9.65 -0.86
N LEU A 15 -5.34 -8.43 -1.05
CA LEU A 15 -4.31 -8.13 -2.05
C LEU A 15 -2.91 -8.49 -1.57
N VAL A 16 -2.60 -8.36 -0.28
CA VAL A 16 -1.27 -8.69 0.27
C VAL A 16 -0.88 -10.16 0.03
N PRO A 17 -1.71 -11.17 0.37
CA PRO A 17 -1.40 -12.57 0.03
C PRO A 17 -1.40 -12.80 -1.48
N ALA A 18 -2.30 -12.16 -2.23
CA ALA A 18 -2.34 -12.27 -3.69
C ALA A 18 -1.06 -11.74 -4.35
N LEU A 19 -0.48 -10.65 -3.82
CA LEU A 19 0.81 -10.10 -4.25
C LEU A 19 1.92 -11.13 -4.03
N ALA A 20 2.02 -11.69 -2.83
CA ALA A 20 3.04 -12.68 -2.50
C ALA A 20 2.96 -13.92 -3.42
N GLU A 21 1.75 -14.46 -3.59
CA GLU A 21 1.50 -15.60 -4.48
C GLU A 21 1.79 -15.28 -5.94
N HIS A 22 1.38 -14.10 -6.42
CA HIS A 22 1.67 -13.67 -7.79
C HIS A 22 3.17 -13.50 -8.02
N GLY A 23 3.90 -12.96 -7.04
CA GLY A 23 5.35 -12.79 -7.10
C GLY A 23 6.08 -14.12 -7.25
N LYS A 24 5.67 -15.13 -6.48
CA LYS A 24 6.21 -16.50 -6.57
C LYS A 24 5.89 -17.13 -7.92
N LYS A 25 4.63 -17.13 -8.34
CA LYS A 25 4.16 -17.79 -9.58
C LYS A 25 4.76 -17.16 -10.84
N SER A 26 4.90 -15.84 -10.86
CA SER A 26 5.39 -15.10 -12.03
C SER A 26 6.90 -14.93 -12.03
N GLY A 27 7.61 -15.44 -11.02
CA GLY A 27 9.06 -15.34 -10.92
C GLY A 27 9.57 -13.90 -10.77
N LEU A 28 8.80 -13.03 -10.10
CA LEU A 28 9.22 -11.64 -9.86
C LEU A 28 10.51 -11.60 -9.04
N LYS A 29 11.27 -10.52 -9.19
CA LYS A 29 12.53 -10.29 -8.48
C LYS A 29 12.67 -8.85 -8.08
N ASN A 30 13.29 -8.61 -6.92
CA ASN A 30 13.67 -7.27 -6.44
C ASN A 30 12.50 -6.26 -6.42
N VAL A 31 11.32 -6.71 -6.00
CA VAL A 31 10.16 -5.84 -5.77
C VAL A 31 10.28 -5.21 -4.38
N THR A 32 10.30 -3.89 -4.32
CA THR A 32 10.26 -3.17 -3.03
C THR A 32 8.80 -3.03 -2.61
N VAL A 33 8.49 -3.40 -1.36
CA VAL A 33 7.16 -3.20 -0.78
C VAL A 33 7.26 -2.11 0.27
N CYS A 34 6.81 -0.89 -0.03
CA CYS A 34 6.88 0.24 0.90
C CYS A 34 5.55 0.47 1.61
N HIS A 35 5.60 0.71 2.92
CA HIS A 35 4.40 0.82 3.73
C HIS A 35 4.69 1.46 5.10
N ILE A 36 3.63 1.97 5.74
CA ILE A 36 3.60 2.16 7.20
C ILE A 36 3.13 0.87 7.86
N HIS A 37 2.73 0.90 9.14
CA HIS A 37 2.22 -0.27 9.85
C HIS A 37 1.16 -1.01 9.01
N THR A 38 1.33 -2.31 8.74
CA THR A 38 0.34 -3.14 8.04
C THR A 38 -0.29 -4.15 9.00
N GLU A 39 -1.58 -4.38 8.86
CA GLU A 39 -2.31 -5.44 9.57
C GLU A 39 -2.21 -6.79 8.84
N GLY A 40 -2.31 -7.89 9.59
CA GLY A 40 -2.19 -9.24 9.04
C GLY A 40 -0.75 -9.76 8.96
N ALA A 41 -0.53 -10.80 8.15
CA ALA A 41 0.71 -11.58 8.19
C ALA A 41 1.88 -10.96 7.40
N ALA A 42 1.62 -9.97 6.52
CA ALA A 42 2.61 -9.40 5.62
C ALA A 42 3.34 -10.49 4.82
N GLU A 43 2.61 -11.27 4.02
CA GLU A 43 3.08 -12.48 3.33
C GLU A 43 4.31 -12.26 2.43
N TYR A 44 4.52 -11.03 1.96
CA TYR A 44 5.73 -10.61 1.25
C TYR A 44 7.02 -10.71 2.09
N ASN A 45 6.91 -10.80 3.42
CA ASN A 45 8.01 -10.99 4.36
C ASN A 45 8.31 -12.46 4.67
N HIS A 46 7.55 -13.41 4.13
CA HIS A 46 7.82 -14.83 4.39
C HIS A 46 9.21 -15.24 3.80
N PRO A 47 9.98 -16.15 4.42
CA PRO A 47 11.31 -16.53 3.93
C PRO A 47 11.36 -17.02 2.47
N ASP A 48 10.29 -17.65 1.98
CA ASP A 48 10.19 -18.10 0.58
C ASP A 48 9.97 -16.95 -0.43
N CYS A 49 9.66 -15.74 0.06
CA CYS A 49 9.61 -14.50 -0.71
C CYS A 49 10.98 -13.80 -0.82
N ALA A 50 12.04 -14.34 -0.19
CA ALA A 50 13.37 -13.76 -0.24
C ALA A 50 13.88 -13.62 -1.69
N GLY A 51 14.39 -12.43 -2.03
CA GLY A 51 14.84 -12.09 -3.40
C GLY A 51 13.70 -11.81 -4.39
N ILE A 52 12.45 -12.11 -4.04
CA ILE A 52 11.26 -11.66 -4.76
C ILE A 52 10.85 -10.29 -4.23
N PHE A 53 10.61 -10.21 -2.92
CA PHE A 53 10.19 -8.99 -2.23
C PHE A 53 11.23 -8.54 -1.21
N ARG A 54 11.32 -7.22 -1.04
CA ARG A 54 12.01 -6.58 0.08
C ARG A 54 11.10 -5.53 0.67
N SER A 55 10.62 -5.77 1.89
CA SER A 55 9.81 -4.80 2.63
C SER A 55 10.68 -3.60 3.01
N ASN A 56 10.14 -2.41 2.82
CA ASN A 56 10.74 -1.14 3.22
C ASN A 56 9.74 -0.38 4.10
N SER A 57 9.90 -0.54 5.41
CA SER A 57 8.95 -0.07 6.40
C SER A 57 9.30 1.32 6.90
N PHE A 58 8.39 2.28 6.72
CA PHE A 58 8.50 3.65 7.26
C PHE A 58 7.94 3.76 8.69
N PHE A 59 7.13 2.79 9.09
CA PHE A 59 6.65 2.61 10.45
C PHE A 59 6.37 1.12 10.65
N THR A 60 7.11 0.45 11.53
CA THR A 60 7.12 -1.02 11.56
C THR A 60 6.07 -1.62 12.49
N GLY A 61 5.29 -2.56 11.96
CA GLY A 61 4.42 -3.46 12.72
C GLY A 61 5.13 -4.71 13.20
N ALA A 62 4.52 -5.45 14.13
CA ALA A 62 5.10 -6.67 14.69
C ALA A 62 5.42 -7.73 13.62
N ASN A 63 4.55 -7.83 12.60
CA ASN A 63 4.66 -8.72 11.44
C ASN A 63 5.90 -8.46 10.55
N CYS A 64 6.57 -7.33 10.67
CA CYS A 64 7.76 -7.00 9.87
C CYS A 64 9.07 -7.14 10.66
N ARG A 65 9.02 -7.23 12.00
CA ARG A 65 10.22 -7.15 12.86
C ARG A 65 11.20 -8.30 12.62
N GLU A 66 10.69 -9.52 12.46
CA GLU A 66 11.55 -10.69 12.22
C GLU A 66 12.27 -10.59 10.86
N ALA A 67 11.57 -10.19 9.79
CA ALA A 67 12.19 -9.98 8.48
C ALA A 67 13.25 -8.88 8.52
N ILE A 68 13.01 -7.79 9.26
CA ILE A 68 13.99 -6.71 9.46
C ILE A 68 15.21 -7.23 10.24
N ASN A 69 14.99 -7.86 11.38
CA ASN A 69 16.07 -8.36 12.24
C ASN A 69 16.93 -9.44 11.57
N SER A 70 16.35 -10.21 10.64
CA SER A 70 17.06 -11.21 9.83
C SER A 70 17.68 -10.64 8.54
N GLY A 71 17.59 -9.33 8.30
CA GLY A 71 18.19 -8.64 7.14
C GLY A 71 17.42 -8.77 5.82
N ARG A 72 16.23 -9.40 5.84
CA ARG A 72 15.37 -9.60 4.67
C ARG A 72 14.48 -8.39 4.35
N GLY A 73 14.22 -7.53 5.34
CA GLY A 73 13.49 -6.27 5.20
C GLY A 73 14.30 -5.07 5.71
N ASP A 74 13.83 -3.88 5.36
CA ASP A 74 14.39 -2.59 5.75
C ASP A 74 13.43 -1.84 6.68
N PHE A 75 14.02 -1.04 7.58
CA PHE A 75 13.32 -0.03 8.36
C PHE A 75 13.95 1.33 8.08
N VAL A 76 13.14 2.31 7.68
CA VAL A 76 13.59 3.67 7.43
C VAL A 76 13.06 4.57 8.55
N PRO A 77 13.94 5.10 9.41
CA PRO A 77 13.52 6.02 10.45
C PRO A 77 13.16 7.38 9.82
N ILE A 78 11.88 7.74 9.88
CA ILE A 78 11.34 9.02 9.39
C ILE A 78 10.13 9.44 10.23
N PHE A 79 9.90 10.75 10.36
CA PHE A 79 8.68 11.26 11.01
C PHE A 79 7.45 10.96 10.15
N LEU A 80 6.35 10.55 10.78
CA LEU A 80 5.10 10.20 10.09
C LEU A 80 4.57 11.36 9.21
N SER A 81 4.72 12.60 9.67
CA SER A 81 4.36 13.81 8.92
C SER A 81 5.22 14.07 7.68
N GLU A 82 6.42 13.48 7.61
CA GLU A 82 7.36 13.66 6.49
C GLU A 82 7.28 12.53 5.46
N ILE A 83 6.67 11.39 5.79
CA ILE A 83 6.48 10.27 4.84
C ILE A 83 5.83 10.74 3.52
N PRO A 84 4.77 11.58 3.51
CA PRO A 84 4.22 12.11 2.26
C PRO A 84 5.25 12.79 1.37
N LEU A 85 6.25 13.47 1.95
CA LEU A 85 7.30 14.17 1.20
C LEU A 85 8.20 13.21 0.42
N LEU A 86 8.36 11.96 0.87
CA LEU A 86 9.10 10.95 0.11
C LEU A 86 8.50 10.72 -1.27
N PHE A 87 7.16 10.73 -1.36
CA PHE A 87 6.43 10.56 -2.61
C PHE A 87 6.39 11.86 -3.41
N HIS A 88 6.04 12.99 -2.79
CA HIS A 88 5.99 14.29 -3.47
C HIS A 88 7.33 14.71 -4.07
N ARG A 89 8.45 14.41 -3.39
CA ARG A 89 9.81 14.69 -3.88
C ARG A 89 10.39 13.56 -4.73
N LYS A 90 9.62 12.51 -5.02
CA LYS A 90 10.02 11.34 -5.81
C LYS A 90 11.29 10.65 -5.28
N ILE A 91 11.53 10.73 -3.98
CA ILE A 91 12.62 10.01 -3.29
C ILE A 91 12.27 8.51 -3.28
N VAL A 92 11.01 8.19 -3.03
CA VAL A 92 10.46 6.84 -3.18
C VAL A 92 9.46 6.86 -4.33
N PRO A 93 9.79 6.30 -5.51
CA PRO A 93 8.83 6.16 -6.58
C PRO A 93 7.76 5.12 -6.21
N VAL A 94 6.55 5.27 -6.74
CA VAL A 94 5.46 4.29 -6.56
C VAL A 94 5.01 3.83 -7.93
N ASP A 95 5.26 2.57 -8.27
CA ASP A 95 4.79 1.99 -9.52
C ASP A 95 3.36 1.49 -9.38
N VAL A 96 3.08 0.78 -8.28
CA VAL A 96 1.78 0.21 -7.99
C VAL A 96 1.39 0.56 -6.56
N ALA A 97 0.15 0.98 -6.33
CA ALA A 97 -0.41 1.16 -4.99
C ALA A 97 -1.54 0.15 -4.77
N LEU A 98 -1.42 -0.66 -3.72
CA LEU A 98 -2.48 -1.56 -3.25
C LEU A 98 -3.25 -0.84 -2.15
N VAL A 99 -4.53 -0.61 -2.39
CA VAL A 99 -5.42 0.09 -1.48
C VAL A 99 -6.71 -0.69 -1.26
N GLN A 100 -7.45 -0.32 -0.22
CA GLN A 100 -8.81 -0.73 0.03
C GLN A 100 -9.67 0.52 0.12
N VAL A 101 -10.55 0.70 -0.84
CA VAL A 101 -11.47 1.85 -0.90
C VAL A 101 -12.92 1.40 -0.81
N THR A 102 -13.81 2.34 -0.51
CA THR A 102 -15.26 2.07 -0.62
C THR A 102 -15.66 1.87 -2.08
N PRO A 103 -16.79 1.20 -2.35
CA PRO A 103 -17.45 1.32 -3.65
C PRO A 103 -17.62 2.79 -4.04
N ALA A 104 -17.58 3.05 -5.35
CA ALA A 104 -17.79 4.39 -5.87
C ALA A 104 -19.24 4.84 -5.61
N ASP A 105 -19.41 6.09 -5.21
CA ASP A 105 -20.72 6.73 -5.08
C ASP A 105 -21.36 7.05 -6.45
N ALA A 106 -22.51 7.72 -6.44
CA ALA A 106 -23.23 8.13 -7.66
C ALA A 106 -22.43 9.10 -8.56
N HIS A 107 -21.40 9.75 -8.02
CA HIS A 107 -20.53 10.69 -8.72
C HIS A 107 -19.22 10.04 -9.18
N GLY A 108 -19.02 8.75 -8.85
CA GLY A 108 -17.83 7.99 -9.22
C GLY A 108 -16.67 8.12 -8.24
N TYR A 109 -16.91 8.60 -7.02
CA TYR A 109 -15.88 8.78 -6.01
C TYR A 109 -15.83 7.63 -5.01
N CYS A 110 -14.62 7.18 -4.72
CA CYS A 110 -14.34 6.23 -3.64
C CYS A 110 -13.69 6.96 -2.45
N SER A 111 -13.89 6.43 -1.24
CA SER A 111 -13.22 6.89 -0.01
C SER A 111 -12.07 5.95 0.39
N LEU A 112 -10.97 6.53 0.88
CA LEU A 112 -9.84 5.82 1.51
C LEU A 112 -10.17 5.19 2.87
N GLY A 113 -11.34 5.50 3.42
CA GLY A 113 -11.79 4.99 4.72
C GLY A 113 -10.89 5.46 5.86
N THR A 114 -10.43 4.52 6.66
CA THR A 114 -9.77 4.77 7.96
C THR A 114 -8.29 5.16 7.86
N SER A 115 -7.65 5.02 6.69
CA SER A 115 -6.21 5.25 6.53
C SER A 115 -5.93 6.14 5.32
N VAL A 116 -5.90 7.45 5.56
CA VAL A 116 -5.54 8.47 4.55
C VAL A 116 -4.04 8.75 4.58
N ASP A 117 -3.52 9.07 5.77
CA ASP A 117 -2.09 9.22 6.11
C ASP A 117 -1.18 9.66 4.94
N CYS A 118 -0.13 8.88 4.67
CA CYS A 118 0.72 9.02 3.50
C CYS A 118 0.14 8.34 2.26
N THR A 119 -0.90 7.51 2.41
CA THR A 119 -1.61 6.81 1.34
C THR A 119 -2.08 7.77 0.25
N ARG A 120 -2.65 8.92 0.62
CA ARG A 120 -3.07 9.94 -0.36
C ARG A 120 -1.91 10.40 -1.23
N ALA A 121 -0.76 10.67 -0.63
CA ALA A 121 0.43 11.11 -1.36
C ALA A 121 0.97 9.98 -2.25
N ALA A 122 1.04 8.75 -1.75
CA ALA A 122 1.43 7.58 -2.55
C ALA A 122 0.52 7.41 -3.79
N LEU A 123 -0.80 7.53 -3.62
CA LEU A 123 -1.76 7.42 -4.72
C LEU A 123 -1.61 8.50 -5.79
N GLN A 124 -1.31 9.74 -5.39
CA GLN A 124 -1.10 10.85 -6.33
C GLN A 124 0.11 10.64 -7.25
N HIS A 125 1.09 9.82 -6.84
CA HIS A 125 2.31 9.55 -7.59
C HIS A 125 2.41 8.11 -8.10
N ALA A 126 1.43 7.26 -7.82
CA ALA A 126 1.38 5.88 -8.29
C ALA A 126 1.03 5.82 -9.79
N LYS A 127 1.73 4.96 -10.55
CA LYS A 127 1.38 4.73 -11.97
C LYS A 127 0.09 3.91 -12.08
N TYR A 128 -0.07 2.93 -11.21
CA TYR A 128 -1.25 2.06 -11.14
C TYR A 128 -1.76 1.96 -9.72
N VAL A 129 -3.09 1.95 -9.57
CA VAL A 129 -3.74 1.75 -8.28
C VAL A 129 -4.62 0.52 -8.37
N ILE A 130 -4.48 -0.41 -7.42
CA ILE A 130 -5.22 -1.67 -7.39
C ILE A 130 -6.05 -1.74 -6.10
N ASP A 131 -7.34 -2.01 -6.27
CA ASP A 131 -8.30 -2.22 -5.17
C ASP A 131 -8.95 -3.61 -5.30
N PRO A 132 -9.16 -4.35 -4.20
CA PRO A 132 -9.90 -5.59 -4.22
C PRO A 132 -11.41 -5.30 -4.28
N LYS A 133 -12.06 -5.51 -5.43
CA LYS A 133 -13.52 -5.55 -5.49
C LYS A 133 -14.10 -6.80 -4.81
N GLU A 134 -15.40 -6.73 -4.49
CA GLU A 134 -16.24 -7.93 -4.35
C GLU A 134 -16.06 -8.88 -5.54
N ALA A 135 -15.79 -10.15 -5.22
CA ALA A 135 -15.64 -11.31 -6.09
C ALA A 135 -14.63 -11.17 -7.27
N GLY A 136 -13.33 -11.18 -6.93
CA GLY A 136 -12.31 -11.82 -7.78
C GLY A 136 -11.74 -11.02 -8.95
N THR A 137 -12.01 -9.72 -9.05
CA THR A 137 -11.36 -8.85 -10.07
C THR A 137 -10.75 -7.59 -9.45
N ALA A 138 -9.44 -7.46 -9.55
CA ALA A 138 -8.72 -6.23 -9.22
C ALA A 138 -9.11 -5.12 -10.21
N LYS A 139 -9.59 -3.97 -9.71
CA LYS A 139 -9.76 -2.78 -10.56
C LYS A 139 -8.46 -1.98 -10.57
N VAL A 140 -7.98 -1.65 -11.76
CA VAL A 140 -6.87 -0.71 -11.95
C VAL A 140 -7.45 0.68 -12.16
N PHE A 141 -7.10 1.63 -11.29
CA PHE A 141 -7.40 3.04 -11.49
C PHE A 141 -6.16 3.77 -12.01
N THR A 142 -6.38 4.74 -12.91
CA THR A 142 -5.40 5.79 -13.20
C THR A 142 -5.64 6.95 -12.23
N ALA A 143 -4.69 7.25 -11.34
CA ALA A 143 -4.74 8.47 -10.53
C ALA A 143 -4.73 9.72 -11.44
N PRO A 144 -5.42 10.85 -11.11
CA PRO A 144 -5.86 11.30 -9.78
C PRO A 144 -7.37 11.61 -9.63
N LYS A 145 -8.24 11.24 -10.59
CA LYS A 145 -9.63 11.77 -10.63
C LYS A 145 -10.70 10.94 -9.89
N THR A 146 -10.39 9.72 -9.42
CA THR A 146 -11.45 8.76 -8.99
C THR A 146 -11.46 8.48 -7.49
N ILE A 147 -10.38 8.77 -6.75
CA ILE A 147 -10.30 8.47 -5.31
C ILE A 147 -10.27 9.81 -4.56
N LEU A 148 -11.37 10.17 -3.91
CA LEU A 148 -11.43 11.34 -3.06
C LEU A 148 -10.93 11.00 -1.66
N CYS A 149 -10.21 11.97 -1.09
CA CYS A 149 -9.86 11.99 0.32
C CYS A 149 -10.87 12.90 1.02
N ASP A 150 -12.09 12.44 1.19
CA ASP A 150 -13.06 13.19 1.99
C ASP A 150 -12.77 12.96 3.47
N THR A 151 -11.94 13.83 4.03
CA THR A 151 -11.97 14.13 5.48
C THR A 151 -12.98 15.23 5.80
N THR A 152 -13.82 15.64 4.85
CA THR A 152 -14.94 16.54 5.10
C THR A 152 -16.03 15.77 5.79
N TYR A 153 -16.06 15.87 7.12
CA TYR A 153 -17.27 15.70 7.91
C TYR A 153 -18.31 16.64 7.30
N SER A 154 -19.22 16.11 6.47
CA SER A 154 -20.37 16.86 6.02
C SER A 154 -21.25 17.08 7.25
N HIS A 155 -21.12 18.25 7.87
CA HIS A 155 -22.27 18.86 8.51
C HIS A 155 -23.27 19.14 7.40
N ASP A 156 -24.21 18.21 7.22
CA ASP A 156 -25.49 18.56 6.63
C ASP A 156 -26.41 19.04 7.77
N PRO A 157 -27.11 20.19 7.60
CA PRO A 157 -28.07 20.73 8.57
C PRO A 157 -29.37 19.95 8.66
#